data_AF-A0AAD7GY25-F1
#
_entry.id   AF-A0AAD7GY25-F1
#
_cell.length_a   1.000
_cell.length_b   1.000
_cell.length_c   1.000
_cell.angle_alpha   90.00
_cell.angle_beta   90.00
_cell.angle_gamma   90.00
#
_symmetry.space_group_name_H-M   'P 1'
#
loop_
_entity.id
_entity.type
_entity.pdbx_description
1 polymer ?
#
loop_
_entity_poly.entity_id
_entity_poly.type
_entity_poly.pdbx_seq_one_letter_code
_entity_poly.pdbx_strand_id
1 'polypeptide(L)'
;MVAEGPEDVLKLRVFSSPAPRLESLTIEVAGQEDVSSTLPPIFAGHMPKLRQLALGHFTSWPKGYFHNLSALCLHNQPTDSWPSTSEFLDFIESSPCLEELAL
;
A
#
# COMPACT_ATOMS: atom_id res chain seq x y z
N MET A 1 21.64 -29.72 5.81
CA MET A 1 20.20 -30.00 5.59
C MET A 1 19.45 -29.17 6.63
N VAL A 2 19.16 -27.92 6.28
CA VAL A 2 18.35 -27.02 7.10
C VAL A 2 17.06 -26.84 6.32
N ALA A 3 15.96 -27.31 6.89
CA ALA A 3 14.64 -27.12 6.33
C ALA A 3 14.26 -25.65 6.55
N GLU A 4 14.37 -24.83 5.50
CA GLU A 4 13.73 -23.51 5.48
C GLU A 4 12.23 -23.72 5.29
N GLY A 5 11.45 -23.22 6.25
CA GLY A 5 10.02 -23.48 6.39
C GLY A 5 9.15 -22.85 5.30
N PRO A 6 7.85 -23.19 5.24
CA PRO A 6 6.93 -22.73 4.21
C PRO A 6 6.43 -21.27 4.40
N GLU A 7 7.13 -20.45 5.19
CA GLU A 7 6.62 -19.14 5.61
C GLU A 7 6.76 -18.05 4.54
N ASP A 8 7.59 -18.27 3.51
CA ASP A 8 7.70 -17.41 2.32
C ASP A 8 6.71 -17.78 1.18
N VAL A 9 5.95 -18.87 1.35
CA VAL A 9 5.18 -19.50 0.26
C VAL A 9 3.75 -18.95 0.15
N LEU A 10 3.33 -18.13 1.11
CA LEU A 10 2.21 -17.21 0.95
C LEU A 10 2.66 -15.90 0.28
N LYS A 11 3.57 -15.98 -0.72
CA LYS A 11 3.47 -15.09 -1.89
C LYS A 11 2.00 -15.05 -2.27
N LEU A 12 1.30 -13.97 -1.95
CA LEU A 12 -0.14 -13.79 -2.03
C LEU A 12 -0.63 -14.03 -3.48
N ARG A 13 -0.70 -15.31 -3.89
CA ARG A 13 -1.32 -15.75 -5.16
C ARG A 13 -2.79 -15.33 -5.22
N VAL A 14 -3.35 -14.94 -4.07
CA VAL A 14 -4.67 -14.37 -3.88
C VAL A 14 -4.83 -13.05 -4.66
N PHE A 15 -3.76 -12.28 -4.83
CA PHE A 15 -3.80 -10.96 -5.46
C PHE A 15 -3.20 -10.91 -6.87
N SER A 16 -3.04 -12.06 -7.53
CA SER A 16 -2.52 -12.12 -8.90
C SER A 16 -3.52 -11.67 -9.97
N SER A 17 -4.78 -11.48 -9.60
CA SER A 17 -5.83 -11.00 -10.52
C SER A 17 -6.12 -9.52 -10.32
N PRO A 18 -6.33 -8.74 -11.39
CA PRO A 18 -6.83 -7.37 -11.31
C PRO A 18 -8.08 -7.23 -10.46
N ALA A 19 -8.23 -6.10 -9.78
CA ALA A 19 -9.44 -5.75 -9.05
C ALA A 19 -10.08 -4.48 -9.67
N PRO A 20 -10.67 -4.58 -10.87
CA PRO A 20 -11.14 -3.42 -11.64
C PRO A 20 -12.36 -2.71 -11.04
N ARG A 21 -13.00 -3.31 -10.04
CA ARG A 21 -14.18 -2.78 -9.34
C ARG A 21 -13.89 -2.35 -7.91
N LEU A 22 -12.63 -2.48 -7.46
CA LEU A 22 -12.25 -2.11 -6.11
C LEU A 22 -12.26 -0.59 -5.98
N GLU A 23 -13.05 -0.08 -5.04
CA GLU A 23 -13.19 1.37 -4.77
C GLU A 23 -12.56 1.77 -3.44
N SER A 24 -12.46 0.82 -2.50
CA SER A 24 -11.90 1.04 -1.17
C SER A 24 -10.96 -0.09 -0.79
N LEU A 25 -9.78 0.25 -0.27
CA LEU A 25 -8.76 -0.69 0.15
C LEU A 25 -8.20 -0.25 1.51
N THR A 26 -8.26 -1.16 2.48
CA THR A 26 -7.61 -1.01 3.78
C THR A 26 -6.65 -2.17 3.98
N ILE A 27 -5.40 -1.86 4.32
CA ILE A 27 -4.39 -2.85 4.67
C ILE A 27 -3.80 -2.47 6.01
N GLU A 28 -3.99 -3.35 6.99
CA GLU A 28 -3.43 -3.23 8.32
C GLU A 28 -2.76 -4.56 8.67
N VAL A 29 -1.51 -4.49 9.11
CA VAL A 29 -0.74 -5.66 9.52
C VAL A 29 -0.52 -5.56 11.02
N ALA A 30 -1.14 -6.49 11.76
CA ALA A 30 -0.94 -6.60 13.20
C ALA A 30 0.25 -7.52 13.50
N GLY A 31 1.21 -7.03 14.28
CA GLY A 31 2.10 -7.90 15.07
C GLY A 31 3.38 -8.43 14.42
N GLN A 32 4.06 -7.68 13.55
CA GLN A 32 5.41 -8.08 13.11
C GLN A 32 6.39 -6.89 13.08
N GLU A 33 7.54 -7.12 13.72
CA GLU A 33 8.68 -6.20 13.78
C GLU A 33 9.59 -6.29 12.53
N ASP A 34 9.30 -7.21 11.59
CA ASP A 34 10.17 -7.55 10.45
C ASP A 34 9.47 -7.52 9.07
N VAL A 35 8.27 -6.92 8.96
CA VAL A 35 7.63 -6.78 7.64
C VAL A 35 8.29 -5.63 6.90
N SER A 36 8.72 -5.88 5.66
CA SER A 36 9.15 -4.81 4.78
C SER A 36 8.10 -3.69 4.74
N SER A 37 8.51 -2.45 4.98
CA SER A 37 7.65 -1.27 4.86
C SER A 37 7.22 -0.98 3.41
N THR A 38 7.71 -1.78 2.47
CA THR A 38 7.32 -1.74 1.06
C THR A 38 6.14 -2.66 0.80
N LEU A 39 5.01 -2.09 0.39
CA LEU A 39 3.86 -2.83 -0.08
C LEU A 39 4.17 -3.46 -1.46
N PRO A 40 4.13 -4.80 -1.58
CA PRO A 40 4.34 -5.46 -2.86
C PRO A 40 3.16 -5.18 -3.82
N PRO A 41 3.36 -5.33 -5.14
CA PRO A 41 2.27 -5.21 -6.11
C PRO A 41 1.18 -6.26 -5.82
N ILE A 42 0.02 -5.79 -5.37
CA ILE A 42 -1.23 -6.53 -5.25
C ILE A 42 -2.15 -6.25 -6.45
N PHE A 43 -3.14 -7.11 -6.67
CA PHE A 43 -4.12 -7.02 -7.75
C PHE A 43 -3.53 -6.80 -9.14
N ALA A 44 -2.38 -7.42 -9.43
CA ALA A 44 -1.59 -7.19 -10.65
C ALA A 44 -1.32 -5.70 -10.96
N GLY A 45 -1.37 -4.83 -9.94
CA GLY A 45 -1.26 -3.38 -10.05
C GLY A 45 -2.39 -2.68 -10.79
N HIS A 46 -3.56 -3.31 -10.88
CA HIS A 46 -4.68 -2.76 -11.63
C HIS A 46 -5.94 -2.61 -10.76
N MET A 47 -6.10 -1.39 -10.23
CA MET A 47 -7.23 -0.94 -9.42
C MET A 47 -7.74 0.44 -9.89
N PRO A 48 -8.22 0.56 -11.15
CA PRO A 48 -8.54 1.84 -11.79
C PRO A 48 -9.67 2.64 -11.11
N LYS A 49 -10.46 2.00 -10.24
CA LYS A 49 -11.58 2.62 -9.53
C LYS A 49 -11.28 2.93 -8.07
N LEU A 50 -10.06 2.67 -7.60
CA LEU A 50 -9.72 2.89 -6.20
C LEU A 50 -9.83 4.38 -5.88
N ARG A 51 -10.63 4.71 -4.86
CA ARG A 51 -10.85 6.07 -4.38
C ARG A 51 -10.45 6.23 -2.92
N GLN A 52 -10.56 5.18 -2.12
CA GLN A 52 -10.26 5.22 -0.70
C GLN A 52 -9.10 4.26 -0.40
N LEU A 53 -8.06 4.80 0.24
CA LEU A 53 -6.88 4.03 0.64
C LEU A 53 -6.58 4.27 2.12
N ALA A 54 -6.47 3.18 2.88
CA ALA A 54 -5.96 3.20 4.24
C ALA A 54 -4.80 2.20 4.38
N LEU A 55 -3.62 2.69 4.80
CA LEU A 55 -2.43 1.87 4.99
C LEU A 55 -1.87 2.05 6.40
N GLY A 56 -1.80 0.93 7.12
CA GLY A 56 -1.05 0.79 8.36
C GLY A 56 0.33 0.20 8.09
N HIS A 57 1.38 0.79 8.64
CA HIS A 57 2.77 0.27 8.62
C HIS A 57 3.49 0.22 7.26
N PHE A 58 2.86 0.64 6.16
CA PHE A 58 3.49 0.69 4.82
C PHE A 58 3.80 2.13 4.40
N THR A 59 5.07 2.41 4.14
CA THR A 59 5.58 3.73 3.74
C THR A 59 5.98 3.82 2.27
N SER A 60 6.17 2.67 1.60
CA SER A 60 6.65 2.60 0.23
C SER A 60 5.76 1.70 -0.63
N TRP A 61 5.49 2.12 -1.87
CA TRP A 61 4.75 1.35 -2.87
C TRP A 61 5.24 1.74 -4.28
N PRO A 62 4.91 0.96 -5.33
CA PRO A 62 5.32 1.29 -6.69
C PRO A 62 4.82 2.68 -7.14
N LYS A 63 5.59 3.38 -7.97
CA LYS A 63 5.20 4.70 -8.48
C LYS A 63 3.96 4.60 -9.38
N GLY A 64 3.00 5.51 -9.21
CA GLY A 64 1.75 5.56 -10.00
C GLY A 64 0.73 4.47 -9.63
N TYR A 65 0.99 3.73 -8.56
CA TYR A 65 0.20 2.58 -8.16
C TYR A 65 -1.14 2.94 -7.54
N PHE A 66 -1.13 3.97 -6.70
CA PHE A 66 -2.33 4.61 -6.17
C PHE A 66 -2.40 6.02 -6.77
N HIS A 67 -3.52 6.36 -7.38
CA HIS A 67 -3.77 7.63 -8.05
C HIS A 67 -5.27 7.90 -8.05
N ASN A 68 -5.66 9.16 -8.28
CA ASN A 68 -7.08 9.59 -8.28
C ASN A 68 -7.85 9.23 -6.99
N LEU A 69 -7.16 9.21 -5.84
CA LEU A 69 -7.80 8.97 -4.55
C LEU A 69 -8.67 10.17 -4.15
N SER A 70 -9.79 9.88 -3.47
CA SER A 70 -10.59 10.86 -2.74
C SER A 70 -10.36 10.81 -1.23
N ALA A 71 -9.92 9.67 -0.68
CA ALA A 71 -9.55 9.57 0.72
C ALA A 71 -8.24 8.81 0.89
N LEU A 72 -7.32 9.38 1.66
CA LEU A 72 -6.05 8.78 2.03
C LEU A 72 -5.88 8.80 3.55
N CYS A 73 -5.64 7.62 4.14
CA CYS A 73 -5.31 7.46 5.54
C CYS A 73 -4.01 6.67 5.66
N LEU A 74 -2.99 7.27 6.26
CA LEU A 74 -1.75 6.60 6.62
C LEU A 74 -1.69 6.57 8.15
N HIS A 75 -1.42 5.41 8.75
CA HIS A 75 -1.26 5.33 10.21
C HIS A 75 -0.18 4.32 10.61
N ASN A 76 0.33 4.45 11.83
CA ASN A 76 1.36 3.57 12.39
C ASN A 76 2.60 3.41 11.49
N GLN A 77 3.02 4.51 10.86
CA GLN A 77 4.07 4.49 9.87
C GLN A 77 5.45 4.41 10.54
N PRO A 78 6.33 3.47 10.15
CA PRO A 78 7.67 3.36 10.70
C PRO A 78 8.50 4.61 10.39
N THR A 79 9.15 5.17 11.42
CA THR A 79 9.95 6.41 11.32
C THR A 79 11.13 6.28 10.37
N ASP A 80 11.70 5.08 10.25
CA ASP A 80 12.98 4.85 9.58
C ASP A 80 12.83 4.65 8.07
N SER A 81 11.59 4.57 7.56
CA SER A 81 11.31 4.36 6.14
C SER A 81 10.25 5.28 5.59
N TRP A 82 9.93 6.35 6.32
CA TRP A 82 9.04 7.40 5.85
C TRP A 82 9.58 8.01 4.53
N PRO A 83 8.75 8.20 3.50
CA PRO A 83 9.18 8.83 2.27
C PRO A 83 9.69 10.25 2.53
N SER A 84 10.61 10.76 1.71
CA SER A 84 10.96 12.16 1.81
C SER A 84 9.72 13.05 1.62
N THR A 85 9.72 14.25 2.21
CA THR A 85 8.59 15.19 2.06
C THR A 85 8.23 15.40 0.59
N SER A 86 9.23 15.48 -0.30
CA SER A 86 9.01 15.62 -1.74
C SER A 86 8.29 14.42 -2.35
N GLU A 87 8.73 13.19 -2.04
CA GLU A 87 8.08 11.96 -2.54
C GLU A 87 6.63 11.84 -2.05
N PHE A 88 6.37 12.27 -0.81
CA PHE A 88 5.03 12.32 -0.26
C PHE A 88 4.14 13.37 -0.97
N LEU A 89 4.68 14.55 -1.28
CA LEU A 89 3.95 15.58 -2.02
C LEU A 89 3.68 15.17 -3.48
N ASP A 90 4.66 14.55 -4.15
CA ASP A 90 4.49 13.97 -5.49
C ASP A 90 3.36 12.92 -5.48
N PHE A 91 3.26 12.15 -4.39
CA PHE A 91 2.17 11.18 -4.23
C PHE A 91 0.81 11.86 -4.06
N ILE A 92 0.69 12.89 -3.21
CA ILE A 92 -0.57 13.63 -3.07
C ILE A 92 -0.97 14.29 -4.40
N GLU A 93 -0.01 14.84 -5.14
CA GLU A 93 -0.25 15.50 -6.44
C GLU A 93 -0.87 14.53 -7.47
N SER A 94 -0.60 13.22 -7.35
CA SER A 94 -1.21 12.18 -8.20
C SER A 94 -2.72 11.97 -7.97
N SER A 95 -3.28 12.61 -6.94
CA SER A 95 -4.69 12.50 -6.54
C SER A 95 -5.35 13.88 -6.45
N PRO A 96 -5.63 14.56 -7.58
CA PRO A 96 -6.20 15.91 -7.57
C PRO A 96 -7.63 15.98 -7.02
N CYS A 97 -8.30 14.83 -6.87
CA CYS A 97 -9.64 14.71 -6.30
C CYS A 97 -9.62 14.37 -4.80
N LEU A 98 -8.48 14.52 -4.12
CA LEU A 98 -8.36 14.17 -2.70
C LEU A 98 -9.25 15.10 -1.85
N GLU A 99 -10.22 14.51 -1.17
CA GLU A 99 -11.18 15.19 -0.28
C GLU A 99 -10.77 15.02 1.20
N GLU A 100 -10.20 13.85 1.54
CA GLU A 100 -9.82 13.50 2.92
C GLU A 100 -8.36 13.03 2.99
N LEU A 101 -7.61 13.58 3.94
CA LEU A 101 -6.22 13.21 4.24
C LEU A 101 -6.05 13.03 5.76
N ALA A 102 -5.64 11.85 6.20
CA ALA A 102 -5.30 11.51 7.57
C ALA A 102 -3.89 10.87 7.64
N LEU A 103 -3.11 11.26 8.65
CA LEU A 103 -1.72 10.85 8.89
C LEU A 103 -1.51 10.43 10.34
#